data_AF-A0A7H8QN58-F1
#
_entry.id   AF-A0A7H8QN58-F1
#
_cell.length_a   1.000
_cell.length_b   1.000
_cell.length_c   1.000
_cell.angle_alpha   90.00
_cell.angle_beta   90.00
_cell.angle_gamma   90.00
#
_symmetry.space_group_name_H-M   'P 1'
#
loop_
_entity.id
_entity.type
_entity.pdbx_description
1 polymer ?
#
loop_
_entity_poly.entity_id
_entity_poly.type
_entity_poly.pdbx_seq_one_letter_code
_entity_poly.pdbx_strand_id
1 'polypeptide(L)'
;MARLLDLPNELILLVVDYVQADTTQKLLPFFQWGDVYRRLIEQNPPQRIKDLHSLCLVSARLNNLLKPILYRNICVRDDGFRIYPQTQLKRSLENDSKLEGHIMSAIVPCNHLIYDIYQFFWFPNIQALSILRFNDWEPMEFEDDSHVGTSPVTELNLIGCGAHEEALAAVLSWPTALEVLHYDAEQGEWDGHYGDEPAKSWTCAAFVRAIQPQKATLRELTLTRPWLEHEGLGNGPRIDLSDFTALTMLRIYQVFLCGDEDPLEAWSSLPRSLERLDVFYDDWDLTRFDEDDFLRGLLAHKKEYLAHLRTVSIHSPEQTWDSDIEEFMPTGQWTPPSPLARAFETAGVNIDIWLGPAEPPKFEELGIPQLLKPPRKRRFLDID
;
A
#
# COMPACT_ATOMS: atom_id res chain seq x y z
N MET A 1 4.40 -41.41 24.91
CA MET A 1 4.30 -40.21 24.05
C MET A 1 4.44 -39.00 24.95
N ALA A 2 5.38 -38.10 24.68
CA ALA A 2 5.49 -36.85 25.43
C ALA A 2 4.22 -36.01 25.20
N ARG A 3 3.63 -35.43 26.25
CA ARG A 3 2.46 -34.56 26.08
C ARG A 3 2.96 -33.19 25.64
N LEU A 4 2.29 -32.58 24.66
CA LEU A 4 2.62 -31.24 24.17
C LEU A 4 2.67 -30.20 25.31
N LEU A 5 1.80 -30.36 26.31
CA LEU A 5 1.73 -29.51 27.50
C LEU A 5 2.86 -29.74 28.52
N ASP A 6 3.68 -30.79 28.34
CA ASP A 6 4.85 -31.04 29.19
C ASP A 6 6.12 -30.40 28.61
N LEU A 7 6.06 -29.89 27.37
CA LEU A 7 7.20 -29.22 26.72
C LEU A 7 7.47 -27.85 27.38
N PRO A 8 8.72 -27.36 27.39
CA PRO A 8 9.06 -25.97 27.70
C PRO A 8 8.38 -24.98 26.73
N ASN A 9 8.18 -23.74 27.19
CA ASN A 9 7.51 -22.70 26.40
C ASN A 9 8.22 -22.45 25.06
N GLU A 10 9.55 -22.46 25.07
CA GLU A 10 10.41 -22.22 23.92
C GLU A 10 10.19 -23.26 22.82
N LEU A 11 10.01 -24.53 23.21
CA LEU A 11 9.72 -25.61 22.26
C LEU A 11 8.30 -25.53 21.71
N ILE A 12 7.33 -25.12 22.54
CA ILE A 12 5.95 -24.89 22.09
C ILE A 12 5.92 -23.76 21.06
N LEU A 13 6.62 -22.65 21.34
CA LEU A 13 6.74 -21.53 20.41
C LEU A 13 7.39 -21.93 19.09
N LEU A 14 8.45 -22.74 19.13
CA LEU A 14 9.12 -23.23 17.92
C LEU A 14 8.20 -24.13 17.07
N VAL A 15 7.37 -24.95 17.71
CA VAL A 15 6.34 -25.75 17.01
C VAL A 15 5.29 -24.83 16.39
N VAL A 16 4.83 -23.80 17.11
CA VAL A 16 3.87 -22.83 16.57
C VAL A 16 4.46 -22.04 15.40
N ASP A 17 5.70 -21.58 15.50
CA ASP A 17 6.41 -20.90 14.41
C ASP A 17 6.52 -21.80 13.18
N TYR A 18 6.76 -23.10 13.36
CA TYR A 18 6.80 -24.07 12.25
C TYR A 18 5.43 -24.29 11.61
N VAL A 19 4.36 -24.37 12.42
CA VAL A 19 2.97 -24.47 11.93
C VAL A 19 2.54 -23.17 11.24
N GLN A 20 3.10 -22.04 11.65
CA GLN A 20 2.88 -20.73 11.05
C GLN A 20 3.81 -20.42 9.88
N ALA A 21 4.80 -21.27 9.58
CA ALA A 21 5.80 -21.01 8.57
C ALA A 21 5.16 -20.93 7.18
N ASP A 22 5.54 -19.89 6.43
CA ASP A 22 4.94 -19.56 5.15
C ASP A 22 5.27 -20.61 4.08
N THR A 23 4.24 -21.15 3.44
CA THR A 23 4.35 -21.71 2.09
C THR A 23 4.76 -20.59 1.12
N THR A 24 5.72 -20.91 0.25
CA THR A 24 6.38 -20.02 -0.73
C THR A 24 5.45 -18.94 -1.29
N GLN A 25 5.63 -17.70 -0.85
CA GLN A 25 4.82 -16.58 -1.31
C GLN A 25 5.32 -16.09 -2.67
N LYS A 26 4.44 -16.04 -3.66
CA LYS A 26 4.70 -15.31 -4.91
C LYS A 26 4.63 -13.81 -4.59
N LEU A 27 5.62 -13.05 -5.06
CA LEU A 27 5.57 -11.58 -4.97
C LEU A 27 4.39 -11.09 -5.82
N LEU A 28 3.51 -10.33 -5.19
CA LEU A 28 2.36 -9.69 -5.83
C LEU A 28 2.80 -8.38 -6.48
N PRO A 29 2.42 -8.12 -7.75
CA PRO A 29 2.55 -6.80 -8.34
C PRO A 29 1.77 -5.75 -7.53
N PHE A 30 2.32 -4.53 -7.45
CA PHE A 30 1.77 -3.49 -6.57
C PHE A 30 0.36 -3.04 -6.97
N PHE A 31 0.05 -3.05 -8.27
CA PHE A 31 -1.27 -2.71 -8.81
C PHE A 31 -2.38 -3.70 -8.41
N GLN A 32 -2.03 -4.82 -7.76
CA GLN A 32 -3.00 -5.77 -7.22
C GLN A 32 -3.19 -5.63 -5.70
N TRP A 33 -2.39 -4.80 -5.02
CA TRP A 33 -2.39 -4.76 -3.55
C TRP A 33 -3.72 -4.28 -2.97
N GLY A 34 -4.34 -3.23 -3.55
CA GLY A 34 -5.63 -2.71 -3.10
C GLY A 34 -6.74 -3.77 -3.12
N ASP A 35 -6.84 -4.54 -4.21
CA ASP A 35 -7.79 -5.65 -4.34
C ASP A 35 -7.55 -6.75 -3.32
N VAL A 36 -6.28 -7.06 -3.03
CA VAL A 36 -5.95 -8.05 -2.00
C VAL A 36 -6.44 -7.56 -0.64
N TYR A 37 -6.14 -6.32 -0.25
CA TYR A 37 -6.63 -5.75 1.01
C TYR A 37 -8.16 -5.82 1.12
N ARG A 38 -8.89 -5.41 0.08
CA ARG A 38 -10.37 -5.47 0.06
C ARG A 38 -10.88 -6.90 0.29
N ARG A 39 -10.32 -7.87 -0.43
CA ARG A 39 -10.73 -9.28 -0.25
C ARG A 39 -10.34 -9.85 1.11
N LEU A 40 -9.26 -9.37 1.74
CA LEU A 40 -8.83 -9.86 3.04
C LEU A 40 -9.87 -9.59 4.14
N ILE A 41 -10.54 -8.45 4.12
CA ILE A 41 -11.57 -8.12 5.12
C ILE A 41 -12.89 -8.88 4.88
N GLU A 42 -13.13 -9.33 3.64
CA GLU A 42 -14.30 -10.12 3.25
C GLU A 42 -14.11 -11.61 3.54
N GLN A 43 -12.90 -12.14 3.40
CA GLN A 43 -12.63 -13.57 3.54
C GLN A 43 -12.57 -14.05 4.99
N ASN A 44 -12.72 -15.37 5.17
CA ASN A 44 -12.50 -16.00 6.47
C ASN A 44 -11.01 -15.91 6.85
N PRO A 45 -10.69 -15.83 8.15
CA PRO A 45 -9.30 -15.84 8.60
C PRO A 45 -8.54 -17.04 8.01
N PRO A 46 -7.25 -16.89 7.67
CA PRO A 46 -6.41 -17.99 7.22
C PRO A 46 -6.45 -19.16 8.18
N GLN A 47 -6.21 -20.36 7.66
CA GLN A 47 -6.18 -21.58 8.48
C GLN A 47 -5.21 -21.44 9.67
N ARG A 48 -4.03 -20.87 9.45
CA ARG A 48 -3.06 -20.58 10.53
C ARG A 48 -3.63 -19.75 11.70
N ILE A 49 -4.50 -18.77 11.43
CA ILE A 49 -5.11 -17.94 12.48
C ILE A 49 -6.17 -18.76 13.22
N LYS A 50 -6.94 -19.58 12.49
CA LYS A 50 -7.91 -20.52 13.08
C LYS A 50 -7.21 -21.57 13.96
N ASP A 51 -6.07 -22.08 13.51
CA ASP A 51 -5.26 -23.06 14.25
C ASP A 51 -4.67 -22.43 15.51
N LEU A 52 -4.10 -21.23 15.40
CA LEU A 52 -3.59 -20.49 16.55
C LEU A 52 -4.69 -20.19 17.58
N HIS A 53 -5.85 -19.74 17.12
CA HIS A 53 -7.02 -19.53 17.98
C HIS A 53 -7.45 -20.83 18.65
N SER A 54 -7.49 -21.94 17.90
CA SER A 54 -7.83 -23.26 18.45
C SER A 54 -6.83 -23.69 19.53
N LEU A 55 -5.53 -23.47 19.33
CA LEU A 55 -4.49 -23.75 20.33
C LEU A 55 -4.65 -22.89 21.59
N CYS A 56 -5.06 -21.63 21.45
CA CYS A 56 -5.35 -20.74 22.59
C CYS A 56 -6.53 -21.24 23.45
N LEU A 57 -7.44 -22.05 22.88
CA LEU A 57 -8.58 -22.63 23.59
C LEU A 57 -8.27 -23.96 24.30
N VAL A 58 -7.12 -24.58 24.02
CA VAL A 58 -6.76 -25.89 24.59
C VAL A 58 -6.45 -25.81 26.10
N SER A 59 -5.75 -24.76 26.55
CA SER A 59 -5.42 -24.60 27.97
C SER A 59 -5.07 -23.15 28.31
N ALA A 60 -5.19 -22.77 29.59
CA ALA A 60 -4.77 -21.45 30.08
C ALA A 60 -3.28 -21.16 29.80
N ARG A 61 -2.41 -22.19 29.87
CA ARG A 61 -0.98 -22.04 29.57
C ARG A 61 -0.76 -21.65 28.11
N LEU A 62 -1.40 -22.36 27.19
CA LEU A 62 -1.30 -22.05 25.75
C LEU A 62 -1.96 -20.72 25.42
N ASN A 63 -3.08 -20.39 26.05
CA ASN A 63 -3.70 -19.08 25.91
C ASN A 63 -2.70 -17.96 26.26
N ASN A 64 -2.13 -18.00 27.48
CA ASN A 64 -1.19 -16.97 27.93
C ASN A 64 0.07 -16.88 27.06
N LEU A 65 0.55 -18.01 26.55
CA LEU A 65 1.74 -18.06 25.71
C LEU A 65 1.50 -17.53 24.29
N LEU A 66 0.33 -17.82 23.71
CA LEU A 66 0.03 -17.56 22.30
C LEU A 66 -0.80 -16.29 22.07
N LYS A 67 -1.44 -15.74 23.11
CA LYS A 67 -2.20 -14.48 23.04
C LYS A 67 -1.38 -13.33 22.45
N PRO A 68 -0.11 -13.10 22.84
CA PRO A 68 0.71 -12.05 22.20
C PRO A 68 0.91 -12.27 20.71
N ILE A 69 1.00 -13.53 20.25
CA ILE A 69 1.19 -13.88 18.84
C ILE A 69 -0.12 -13.68 18.08
N LEU A 70 -1.25 -14.08 18.67
CA LEU A 70 -2.58 -13.97 18.08
C LEU A 70 -2.99 -12.51 17.85
N TYR A 71 -2.68 -11.63 18.80
CA TYR A 71 -2.99 -10.20 18.71
C TYR A 71 -1.92 -9.39 17.98
N ARG A 72 -0.80 -10.01 17.56
CA ARG A 72 0.31 -9.30 16.93
C ARG A 72 -0.09 -8.62 15.62
N ASN A 73 -0.81 -9.35 14.78
CA ASN A 73 -1.25 -8.89 13.48
C ASN A 73 -2.75 -9.15 13.37
N ILE A 74 -3.56 -8.10 13.44
CA ILE A 74 -5.01 -8.23 13.44
C ILE A 74 -5.58 -7.83 12.09
N CYS A 75 -6.58 -8.58 11.64
CA CYS A 75 -7.38 -8.23 10.47
C CYS A 75 -8.84 -8.23 10.93
N VAL A 76 -9.43 -7.05 10.96
CA VAL A 76 -10.83 -6.86 11.34
C VAL A 76 -11.66 -7.00 10.09
N ARG A 77 -12.68 -7.86 10.15
CA ARG A 77 -13.56 -8.11 9.01
C ARG A 77 -14.60 -7.03 8.89
N ASP A 78 -15.17 -6.92 7.69
CA ASP A 78 -16.28 -6.02 7.42
C ASP A 78 -17.54 -6.38 8.23
N ASP A 79 -18.41 -5.40 8.50
CA ASP A 79 -19.60 -5.56 9.33
C ASP A 79 -20.73 -6.35 8.64
N GLY A 80 -20.54 -6.74 7.36
CA GLY A 80 -21.45 -7.63 6.62
C GLY A 80 -21.56 -9.06 7.19
N PHE A 81 -20.74 -9.43 8.18
CA PHE A 81 -20.82 -10.73 8.86
C PHE A 81 -21.78 -10.65 10.07
N ARG A 82 -22.50 -11.76 10.33
CA ARG A 82 -23.49 -11.90 11.45
C ARG A 82 -22.95 -11.58 12.86
N ILE A 83 -21.67 -11.31 12.97
CA ILE A 83 -20.91 -11.09 14.18
C ILE A 83 -20.13 -9.80 13.95
N TYR A 84 -20.54 -8.67 14.55
CA TYR A 84 -19.87 -7.36 14.43
C TYR A 84 -18.40 -7.42 14.89
N PRO A 85 -17.42 -7.61 13.98
CA PRO A 85 -16.06 -7.99 14.34
C PRO A 85 -15.33 -6.88 15.09
N GLN A 86 -15.55 -5.62 14.68
CA GLN A 86 -15.02 -4.44 15.36
C GLN A 86 -15.51 -4.34 16.80
N THR A 87 -16.80 -4.60 17.04
CA THR A 87 -17.38 -4.57 18.40
C THR A 87 -16.76 -5.66 19.28
N GLN A 88 -16.47 -6.85 18.73
CA GLN A 88 -15.81 -7.91 19.48
C GLN A 88 -14.36 -7.58 19.84
N LEU A 89 -13.61 -6.98 18.91
CA LEU A 89 -12.26 -6.52 19.17
C LEU A 89 -12.29 -5.43 20.25
N LYS A 90 -13.16 -4.42 20.11
CA LYS A 90 -13.33 -3.35 21.10
C LYS A 90 -13.60 -3.91 22.49
N ARG A 91 -14.58 -4.83 22.64
CA ARG A 91 -14.85 -5.51 23.91
C ARG A 91 -13.65 -6.29 24.43
N SER A 92 -12.85 -6.90 23.56
CA SER A 92 -11.66 -7.65 23.97
C SER A 92 -10.59 -6.72 24.55
N LEU A 93 -10.37 -5.56 23.91
CA LEU A 93 -9.45 -4.53 24.38
C LEU A 93 -9.93 -3.88 25.68
N GLU A 94 -11.23 -3.59 25.80
CA GLU A 94 -11.85 -3.07 27.04
C GLU A 94 -11.69 -4.04 28.21
N ASN A 95 -11.80 -5.35 27.96
CA ASN A 95 -11.65 -6.38 28.99
C ASN A 95 -10.19 -6.65 29.38
N ASP A 96 -9.23 -6.39 28.49
CA ASP A 96 -7.80 -6.57 28.74
C ASP A 96 -6.96 -5.58 27.92
N SER A 97 -6.72 -4.40 28.51
CA SER A 97 -5.96 -3.32 27.86
C SER A 97 -4.52 -3.68 27.52
N LYS A 98 -3.95 -4.74 28.12
CA LYS A 98 -2.60 -5.22 27.76
C LYS A 98 -2.52 -5.71 26.32
N LEU A 99 -3.66 -6.06 25.72
CA LEU A 99 -3.73 -6.53 24.34
C LEU A 99 -3.27 -5.47 23.33
N GLU A 100 -3.50 -4.19 23.61
CA GLU A 100 -3.03 -3.08 22.78
C GLU A 100 -1.50 -3.11 22.64
N GLY A 101 -0.80 -3.48 23.73
CA GLY A 101 0.65 -3.65 23.76
C GLY A 101 1.17 -4.82 22.92
N HIS A 102 0.31 -5.69 22.42
CA HIS A 102 0.72 -6.80 21.55
C HIS A 102 0.54 -6.48 20.06
N ILE A 103 -0.32 -5.53 19.71
CA ILE A 103 -0.66 -5.21 18.33
C ILE A 103 0.50 -4.45 17.68
N MET A 104 1.04 -5.03 16.61
CA MET A 104 2.10 -4.44 15.78
C MET A 104 1.61 -4.05 14.40
N SER A 105 0.64 -4.78 13.86
CA SER A 105 -0.03 -4.42 12.62
C SER A 105 -1.53 -4.66 12.69
N ALA A 106 -2.29 -3.82 11.99
CA ALA A 106 -3.73 -3.92 11.94
C ALA A 106 -4.26 -3.60 10.53
N ILE A 107 -5.21 -4.40 10.06
CA ILE A 107 -6.05 -4.10 8.91
C ILE A 107 -7.46 -3.86 9.43
N VAL A 108 -8.01 -2.67 9.21
CA VAL A 108 -9.29 -2.24 9.76
C VAL A 108 -10.16 -1.59 8.68
N PRO A 109 -11.44 -2.00 8.53
CA PRO A 109 -12.39 -1.27 7.71
C PRO A 109 -12.79 0.02 8.43
N CYS A 110 -12.81 1.12 7.71
CA CYS A 110 -13.42 2.39 8.12
C CYS A 110 -14.84 2.38 7.58
N ASN A 111 -15.83 2.28 8.48
CA ASN A 111 -17.24 2.21 8.11
C ASN A 111 -17.84 3.60 8.29
N HIS A 112 -17.46 4.52 7.39
CA HIS A 112 -17.90 5.92 7.26
C HIS A 112 -17.00 6.99 7.89
N LEU A 113 -16.57 6.85 9.15
CA LEU A 113 -15.79 7.90 9.83
C LEU A 113 -14.51 7.37 10.48
N ILE A 114 -13.42 8.12 10.37
CA ILE A 114 -12.15 7.77 11.01
C ILE A 114 -12.25 7.70 12.55
N TYR A 115 -13.25 8.37 13.13
CA TYR A 115 -13.58 8.31 14.57
C TYR A 115 -13.86 6.90 15.09
N ASP A 116 -14.21 5.95 14.22
CA ASP A 116 -14.45 4.57 14.64
C ASP A 116 -13.15 3.79 14.87
N ILE A 117 -12.04 4.26 14.30
CA ILE A 117 -10.77 3.51 14.25
C ILE A 117 -9.53 4.33 14.60
N TYR A 118 -9.65 5.64 14.86
CA TYR A 118 -8.50 6.50 15.16
C TYR A 118 -7.62 5.95 16.29
N GLN A 119 -8.21 5.37 17.34
CA GLN A 119 -7.50 4.78 18.49
C GLN A 119 -6.35 3.82 18.12
N PHE A 120 -6.42 3.16 16.95
CA PHE A 120 -5.36 2.24 16.49
C PHE A 120 -4.04 2.96 16.24
N PHE A 121 -4.06 4.25 15.88
CA PHE A 121 -2.85 5.06 15.70
C PHE A 121 -2.06 5.24 16.99
N TRP A 122 -2.66 5.06 18.17
CA TRP A 122 -2.01 5.27 19.46
C TRP A 122 -1.72 4.00 20.23
N PHE A 123 -1.89 2.82 19.62
CA PHE A 123 -1.39 1.59 20.23
C PHE A 123 0.14 1.66 20.37
N PRO A 124 0.71 1.31 21.52
CA PRO A 124 2.10 1.67 21.86
C PRO A 124 3.14 0.99 20.97
N ASN A 125 2.78 -0.13 20.33
CA ASN A 125 3.68 -0.92 19.49
C ASN A 125 3.22 -1.04 18.03
N ILE A 126 2.16 -0.31 17.63
CA ILE A 126 1.70 -0.34 16.23
C ILE A 126 2.79 0.24 15.33
N GLN A 127 3.03 -0.42 14.20
CA GLN A 127 4.02 -0.01 13.19
C GLN A 127 3.40 0.08 11.82
N ALA A 128 2.47 -0.84 11.50
CA ALA A 128 1.78 -0.87 10.22
C ALA A 128 0.26 -0.81 10.43
N LEU A 129 -0.41 0.13 9.77
CA LEU A 129 -1.86 0.27 9.83
C LEU A 129 -2.42 0.31 8.40
N SER A 130 -3.38 -0.55 8.11
CA SER A 130 -4.12 -0.53 6.85
C SER A 130 -5.56 -0.18 7.14
N ILE A 131 -6.03 0.90 6.54
CA ILE A 131 -7.38 1.43 6.69
C ILE A 131 -8.09 1.30 5.35
N LEU A 132 -9.24 0.64 5.33
CA LEU A 132 -10.03 0.46 4.12
C LEU A 132 -11.23 1.41 4.13
N ARG A 133 -11.54 2.06 3.00
CA ARG A 133 -12.74 2.91 2.81
C ARG A 133 -12.79 4.14 3.73
N PHE A 134 -11.64 4.81 3.92
CA PHE A 134 -11.60 6.08 4.64
C PHE A 134 -12.11 7.20 3.73
N ASN A 135 -13.34 7.64 3.99
CA ASN A 135 -14.09 8.55 3.14
C ASN A 135 -14.67 9.72 3.96
N ASP A 136 -13.91 10.31 4.88
CA ASP A 136 -14.39 11.48 5.64
C ASP A 136 -14.32 12.73 4.76
N TRP A 137 -15.43 13.47 4.71
CA TRP A 137 -15.56 14.70 3.90
C TRP A 137 -15.35 15.97 4.71
N GLU A 138 -15.77 15.92 5.97
CA GLU A 138 -15.71 17.05 6.87
C GLU A 138 -14.35 17.09 7.59
N PRO A 139 -13.80 18.28 7.87
CA PRO A 139 -12.64 18.40 8.72
C PRO A 139 -12.90 17.75 10.09
N MET A 140 -11.88 17.06 10.60
CA MET A 140 -11.94 16.51 11.94
C MET A 140 -11.73 17.62 12.98
N GLU A 141 -12.70 17.77 13.88
CA GLU A 141 -12.59 18.66 15.02
C GLU A 141 -12.00 17.91 16.23
N PHE A 142 -10.72 18.16 16.52
CA PHE A 142 -10.11 17.77 17.79
C PHE A 142 -10.11 18.94 18.77
N GLU A 143 -10.20 18.66 20.07
CA GLU A 143 -10.13 19.71 21.11
C GLU A 143 -8.78 20.43 21.11
N ASP A 144 -7.70 19.72 20.73
CA ASP A 144 -6.35 20.27 20.56
C ASP A 144 -5.48 19.44 19.58
N ASP A 145 -4.31 19.97 19.24
CA ASP A 145 -3.32 19.34 18.35
C ASP A 145 -2.36 18.37 19.07
N SER A 146 -2.66 17.94 20.31
CA SER A 146 -1.76 17.09 21.10
C SER A 146 -1.47 15.72 20.47
N HIS A 147 -2.30 15.34 19.51
CA HIS A 147 -2.31 14.06 18.84
C HIS A 147 -1.39 14.05 17.58
N VAL A 148 -1.03 15.22 17.06
CA VAL A 148 -0.17 15.40 15.87
C VAL A 148 1.26 14.94 16.14
N GLY A 149 1.82 14.14 15.24
CA GLY A 149 3.20 13.67 15.33
C GLY A 149 3.51 12.82 16.56
N THR A 150 2.52 12.10 17.09
CA THR A 150 2.67 11.24 18.28
C THR A 150 2.51 9.75 17.99
N SER A 151 1.88 9.41 16.86
CA SER A 151 1.64 8.01 16.49
C SER A 151 2.96 7.32 16.12
N PRO A 152 3.21 6.08 16.59
CA PRO A 152 4.37 5.28 16.23
C PRO A 152 4.23 4.57 14.88
N VAL A 153 3.11 4.73 14.16
CA VAL A 153 2.90 4.16 12.82
C VAL A 153 3.99 4.66 11.87
N THR A 154 4.68 3.72 11.22
CA THR A 154 5.70 3.98 10.21
C THR A 154 5.26 3.56 8.81
N GLU A 155 4.26 2.68 8.72
CA GLU A 155 3.66 2.21 7.48
C GLU A 155 2.14 2.39 7.53
N LEU A 156 1.60 3.13 6.56
CA LEU A 156 0.17 3.40 6.44
C LEU A 156 -0.31 2.97 5.06
N ASN A 157 -1.37 2.18 5.01
CA ASN A 157 -2.02 1.79 3.77
C ASN A 157 -3.47 2.30 3.80
N LEU A 158 -3.78 3.31 3.01
CA LEU A 158 -5.12 3.86 2.84
C LEU A 158 -5.71 3.25 1.56
N ILE A 159 -6.57 2.26 1.73
CA ILE A 159 -7.09 1.44 0.63
C ILE A 159 -8.52 1.85 0.30
N GLY A 160 -8.81 2.15 -0.97
CA GLY A 160 -10.11 2.72 -1.35
C GLY A 160 -10.40 4.01 -0.59
N CYS A 161 -9.45 4.96 -0.61
CA CYS A 161 -9.53 6.17 0.18
C CYS A 161 -10.18 7.31 -0.62
N GLY A 162 -11.34 7.75 -0.15
CA GLY A 162 -12.14 8.85 -0.67
C GLY A 162 -12.15 10.10 0.22
N ALA A 163 -11.30 10.18 1.24
CA ALA A 163 -11.27 11.30 2.17
C ALA A 163 -10.89 12.63 1.50
N HIS A 164 -11.55 13.71 1.92
CA HIS A 164 -11.26 15.07 1.46
C HIS A 164 -9.93 15.59 2.04
N GLU A 165 -9.35 16.63 1.41
CA GLU A 165 -7.99 17.11 1.71
C GLU A 165 -7.76 17.37 3.21
N GLU A 166 -8.69 18.04 3.88
CA GLU A 166 -8.55 18.41 5.29
C GLU A 166 -8.55 17.18 6.22
N ALA A 167 -9.47 16.24 6.00
CA ALA A 167 -9.52 14.99 6.76
C ALA A 167 -8.28 14.13 6.50
N LEU A 168 -7.85 14.04 5.24
CA LEU A 168 -6.65 13.31 4.84
C LEU A 168 -5.38 13.92 5.46
N ALA A 169 -5.24 15.25 5.40
CA ALA A 169 -4.10 15.97 5.98
C ALA A 169 -4.02 15.77 7.49
N ALA A 170 -5.16 15.80 8.18
CA ALA A 170 -5.20 15.52 9.61
C ALA A 170 -4.72 14.10 9.92
N VAL A 171 -5.25 13.05 9.28
CA VAL A 171 -4.77 11.67 9.49
C VAL A 171 -3.27 11.51 9.21
N LEU A 172 -2.78 12.11 8.13
CA LEU A 172 -1.37 12.03 7.74
C LEU A 172 -0.43 12.86 8.61
N SER A 173 -0.99 13.73 9.47
CA SER A 173 -0.22 14.49 10.46
C SER A 173 0.03 13.70 11.76
N TRP A 174 -0.74 12.62 12.02
CA TRP A 174 -0.63 11.88 13.29
C TRP A 174 0.67 11.06 13.42
N PRO A 175 1.15 10.36 12.38
CA PRO A 175 2.43 9.67 12.41
C PRO A 175 3.60 10.63 12.68
N THR A 176 4.48 10.24 13.61
CA THR A 176 5.69 11.01 13.94
C THR A 176 6.68 11.04 12.77
N ALA A 177 6.84 9.91 12.09
CA ALA A 177 7.78 9.72 10.99
C ALA A 177 7.28 8.59 10.08
N LEU A 178 6.32 8.90 9.21
CA LEU A 178 5.82 7.93 8.25
C LEU A 178 6.92 7.64 7.22
N GLU A 179 7.26 6.36 7.04
CA GLU A 179 8.29 5.89 6.11
C GLU A 179 7.69 5.28 4.84
N VAL A 180 6.52 4.63 4.96
CA VAL A 180 5.84 3.92 3.87
C VAL A 180 4.38 4.35 3.80
N LEU A 181 3.93 4.75 2.62
CA LEU A 181 2.53 5.07 2.34
C LEU A 181 2.05 4.33 1.09
N HIS A 182 0.99 3.54 1.23
CA HIS A 182 0.17 3.11 0.10
C HIS A 182 -1.13 3.90 0.12
N TYR A 183 -1.37 4.69 -0.93
CA TYR A 183 -2.61 5.40 -1.15
C TYR A 183 -3.31 4.84 -2.40
N ASP A 184 -4.41 4.13 -2.19
CA ASP A 184 -5.29 3.65 -3.25
C ASP A 184 -6.49 4.59 -3.35
N ALA A 185 -6.46 5.49 -4.33
CA ALA A 185 -7.41 6.59 -4.46
C ALA A 185 -8.77 6.10 -4.98
N GLU A 186 -9.87 6.43 -4.29
CA GLU A 186 -11.23 6.06 -4.70
C GLU A 186 -12.12 7.29 -4.86
N GLN A 187 -12.76 7.44 -6.02
CA GLN A 187 -13.62 8.59 -6.33
C GLN A 187 -15.12 8.31 -6.26
N GLY A 188 -15.55 7.14 -5.77
CA GLY A 188 -16.94 6.71 -5.96
C GLY A 188 -18.00 7.68 -5.46
N GLU A 189 -17.63 8.61 -4.56
CA GLU A 189 -18.49 9.69 -4.08
C GLU A 189 -18.09 11.10 -4.60
N TRP A 190 -16.95 11.26 -5.28
CA TRP A 190 -16.48 12.55 -5.83
C TRP A 190 -17.08 12.86 -7.21
N ASP A 191 -17.55 11.84 -7.93
CA ASP A 191 -18.26 11.99 -9.20
C ASP A 191 -19.70 12.46 -8.95
N GLY A 192 -19.96 13.75 -9.20
CA GLY A 192 -21.33 14.23 -9.44
C GLY A 192 -22.19 14.49 -8.21
N HIS A 193 -21.88 15.56 -7.48
CA HIS A 193 -22.96 16.51 -7.22
C HIS A 193 -23.34 17.13 -8.57
N TYR A 194 -24.35 16.58 -9.24
CA TYR A 194 -24.99 17.18 -10.43
C TYR A 194 -25.69 18.49 -10.03
N GLY A 195 -24.92 19.54 -9.76
CA GLY A 195 -25.37 20.86 -9.35
C GLY A 195 -24.37 21.96 -9.76
N ASP A 196 -24.70 23.21 -9.42
CA ASP A 196 -23.93 24.41 -9.80
C ASP A 196 -22.68 24.67 -8.92
N GLU A 197 -22.44 23.85 -7.90
CA GLU A 197 -21.27 23.99 -7.03
C GLU A 197 -20.07 23.20 -7.59
N PRO A 198 -18.87 23.81 -7.66
CA PRO A 198 -17.68 23.08 -8.08
C PRO A 198 -17.45 21.93 -7.12
N ALA A 199 -17.42 20.70 -7.64
CA ALA A 199 -17.11 19.53 -6.84
C ALA A 199 -15.79 19.76 -6.12
N LYS A 200 -15.79 19.55 -4.79
CA LYS A 200 -14.58 19.48 -3.97
C LYS A 200 -13.85 18.17 -4.30
N SER A 201 -13.31 18.09 -5.52
CA SER A 201 -12.69 16.89 -6.04
C SER A 201 -11.30 16.71 -5.43
N TRP A 202 -10.94 15.46 -5.20
CA TRP A 202 -9.56 15.10 -4.96
C TRP A 202 -8.69 15.46 -6.17
N THR A 203 -7.47 15.90 -5.88
CA THR A 203 -6.45 16.18 -6.90
C THR A 203 -5.10 15.68 -6.41
N CYS A 204 -4.18 15.40 -7.35
CA CYS A 204 -2.78 15.12 -7.02
C CYS A 204 -2.17 16.22 -6.14
N ALA A 205 -2.51 17.49 -6.39
CA ALA A 205 -2.03 18.62 -5.60
C ALA A 205 -2.57 18.62 -4.16
N ALA A 206 -3.85 18.29 -3.96
CA ALA A 206 -4.45 18.14 -2.63
C ALA A 206 -3.80 17.00 -1.84
N PHE A 207 -3.61 15.84 -2.50
CA PHE A 207 -2.88 14.72 -1.91
C PHE A 207 -1.46 15.13 -1.49
N VAL A 208 -0.70 15.78 -2.38
CA VAL A 208 0.66 16.25 -2.11
C VAL A 208 0.69 17.21 -0.92
N ARG A 209 -0.26 18.14 -0.81
CA ARG A 209 -0.40 19.04 0.35
C ARG A 209 -0.65 18.27 1.64
N ALA A 210 -1.52 17.26 1.60
CA ALA A 210 -1.83 16.42 2.76
C ALA A 210 -0.62 15.60 3.26
N ILE A 211 0.26 15.13 2.36
CA ILE A 211 1.47 14.38 2.74
C ILE A 211 2.69 15.26 3.03
N GLN A 212 2.62 16.60 2.90
CA GLN A 212 3.75 17.52 3.13
C GLN A 212 4.47 17.33 4.48
N PRO A 213 3.78 17.07 5.61
CA PRO A 213 4.47 16.86 6.89
C PRO A 213 5.49 15.71 6.87
N GLN A 214 5.29 14.73 5.98
CA GLN A 214 6.11 13.52 5.89
C GLN A 214 7.23 13.62 4.84
N LYS A 215 7.44 14.78 4.19
CA LYS A 215 8.39 14.93 3.07
C LYS A 215 9.84 14.57 3.37
N ALA A 216 10.24 14.66 4.64
CA ALA A 216 11.60 14.35 5.10
C ALA A 216 11.76 12.90 5.58
N THR A 217 10.67 12.14 5.73
CA THR A 217 10.67 10.79 6.31
C THR A 217 10.15 9.73 5.35
N LEU A 218 9.25 10.09 4.43
CA LEU A 218 8.63 9.17 3.49
C LEU A 218 9.66 8.63 2.49
N ARG A 219 9.86 7.30 2.51
CA ARG A 219 10.85 6.58 1.70
C ARG A 219 10.24 5.78 0.56
N GLU A 220 9.04 5.26 0.79
CA GLU A 220 8.26 4.49 -0.18
C GLU A 220 6.85 5.07 -0.31
N LEU A 221 6.45 5.34 -1.55
CA LEU A 221 5.09 5.76 -1.90
C LEU A 221 4.54 4.84 -2.97
N THR A 222 3.37 4.28 -2.70
CA THR A 222 2.58 3.50 -3.66
C THR A 222 1.28 4.23 -3.93
N LEU A 223 1.02 4.60 -5.18
CA LEU A 223 -0.18 5.30 -5.64
C LEU A 223 -0.92 4.43 -6.66
N THR A 224 -2.10 3.97 -6.26
CA THR A 224 -2.97 3.11 -7.07
C THR A 224 -4.38 3.66 -7.13
N ARG A 225 -5.22 3.07 -7.98
CA ARG A 225 -6.67 3.28 -7.95
C ARG A 225 -7.42 1.97 -8.25
N PRO A 226 -8.68 1.84 -7.81
CA PRO A 226 -9.57 0.78 -8.27
C PRO A 226 -9.72 0.79 -9.80
N TRP A 227 -9.94 -0.39 -10.37
CA TRP A 227 -10.13 -0.56 -11.81
C TRP A 227 -11.43 0.10 -12.29
N LEU A 228 -11.32 1.18 -13.07
CA LEU A 228 -12.34 1.68 -14.01
C LEU A 228 -13.78 1.82 -13.47
N GLU A 229 -13.98 1.99 -12.16
CA GLU A 229 -15.33 2.22 -11.60
C GLU A 229 -15.79 3.68 -11.77
N HIS A 230 -14.85 4.64 -11.92
CA HIS A 230 -15.13 6.08 -12.03
C HIS A 230 -14.14 6.79 -12.97
N GLU A 231 -14.63 7.48 -14.00
CA GLU A 231 -13.86 8.11 -15.09
C GLU A 231 -13.14 9.42 -14.69
N GLY A 232 -13.19 9.85 -13.42
CA GLY A 232 -12.73 11.18 -13.00
C GLY A 232 -11.27 11.30 -12.52
N LEU A 233 -10.54 10.20 -12.26
CA LEU A 233 -9.13 10.26 -11.77
C LEU A 233 -8.15 10.65 -12.87
N GLY A 234 -8.59 10.66 -14.14
CA GLY A 234 -7.77 10.96 -15.30
C GLY A 234 -7.57 12.45 -15.59
N ASN A 235 -8.40 13.33 -15.01
CA ASN A 235 -8.50 14.74 -15.43
C ASN A 235 -7.87 15.69 -14.41
N GLY A 236 -6.55 15.59 -14.21
CA GLY A 236 -5.86 16.42 -13.24
C GLY A 236 -4.38 16.67 -13.53
N PRO A 237 -3.78 17.68 -12.89
CA PRO A 237 -2.35 17.92 -13.02
C PRO A 237 -1.57 16.70 -12.52
N ARG A 238 -0.37 16.51 -13.07
CA ARG A 238 0.54 15.44 -12.65
C ARG A 238 0.91 15.61 -11.18
N ILE A 239 1.26 14.51 -10.51
CA ILE A 239 1.74 14.58 -9.13
C ILE A 239 3.12 15.23 -9.04
N ASP A 240 3.28 16.19 -8.12
CA ASP A 240 4.56 16.82 -7.80
C ASP A 240 5.14 16.32 -6.47
N LEU A 241 6.21 15.54 -6.58
CA LEU A 241 6.95 14.94 -5.49
C LEU A 241 8.39 15.47 -5.41
N SER A 242 8.71 16.55 -6.14
CA SER A 242 10.08 17.07 -6.25
C SER A 242 10.70 17.46 -4.90
N ASP A 243 9.88 17.87 -3.94
CA ASP A 243 10.27 18.26 -2.57
C ASP A 243 10.50 17.07 -1.62
N PHE A 244 10.17 15.83 -2.01
CA PHE A 244 10.25 14.64 -1.15
C PHE A 244 11.66 14.04 -1.14
N THR A 245 12.58 14.73 -0.45
CA THR A 245 14.02 14.41 -0.43
C THR A 245 14.40 13.04 0.15
N ALA A 246 13.50 12.40 0.90
CA ALA A 246 13.73 11.06 1.45
C ALA A 246 13.15 9.93 0.56
N LEU A 247 12.36 10.27 -0.47
CA LEU A 247 11.64 9.29 -1.26
C LEU A 247 12.61 8.59 -2.22
N THR A 248 12.80 7.29 -2.01
CA THR A 248 13.72 6.44 -2.79
C THR A 248 12.98 5.47 -3.69
N MET A 249 11.72 5.16 -3.37
CA MET A 249 10.91 4.22 -4.12
C MET A 249 9.53 4.79 -4.39
N LEU A 250 9.15 4.82 -5.67
CA LEU A 250 7.84 5.23 -6.12
C LEU A 250 7.22 4.09 -6.93
N ARG A 251 6.00 3.70 -6.56
CA ARG A 251 5.15 2.78 -7.32
C ARG A 251 3.88 3.52 -7.68
N ILE A 252 3.57 3.67 -8.95
CA ILE A 252 2.57 4.64 -9.36
C ILE A 252 1.83 4.18 -10.62
N TYR A 253 0.55 4.48 -10.69
CA TYR A 253 -0.21 4.35 -11.93
C TYR A 253 0.14 5.51 -12.86
N GLN A 254 0.30 5.22 -14.16
CA GLN A 254 0.75 6.18 -15.16
C GLN A 254 -0.09 7.46 -15.15
N VAL A 255 -1.41 7.34 -14.92
CA VAL A 255 -2.34 8.46 -14.88
C VAL A 255 -1.94 9.56 -13.88
N PHE A 256 -1.41 9.18 -12.71
CA PHE A 256 -0.98 10.15 -11.71
C PHE A 256 0.38 10.77 -12.03
N LEU A 257 1.22 10.00 -12.74
CA LEU A 257 2.59 10.39 -13.07
C LEU A 257 2.62 11.43 -14.20
N CYS A 258 1.76 11.27 -15.21
CA CYS A 258 1.71 12.16 -16.37
C CYS A 258 0.62 13.23 -16.23
N GLY A 259 -0.56 12.88 -15.70
CA GLY A 259 -1.72 13.77 -15.66
C GLY A 259 -2.12 14.30 -17.04
N ASP A 260 -2.72 15.49 -17.07
CA ASP A 260 -3.12 16.20 -18.29
C ASP A 260 -1.96 16.94 -18.99
N GLU A 261 -0.75 16.88 -18.43
CA GLU A 261 0.40 17.65 -18.89
C GLU A 261 1.26 16.87 -19.90
N ASP A 262 2.25 17.54 -20.50
CA ASP A 262 3.20 16.90 -21.42
C ASP A 262 3.98 15.77 -20.72
N PRO A 263 3.82 14.50 -21.18
CA PRO A 263 4.55 13.36 -20.63
C PRO A 263 6.07 13.50 -20.71
N LEU A 264 6.60 14.26 -21.69
CA LEU A 264 8.04 14.52 -21.82
C LEU A 264 8.62 15.26 -20.61
N GLU A 265 7.79 15.98 -19.85
CA GLU A 265 8.20 16.80 -18.71
C GLU A 265 7.91 16.13 -17.36
N ALA A 266 7.33 14.92 -17.34
CA ALA A 266 6.94 14.25 -16.09
C ALA A 266 8.13 13.92 -15.17
N TRP A 267 9.35 13.86 -15.71
CA TRP A 267 10.57 13.72 -14.91
C TRP A 267 10.79 14.87 -13.92
N SER A 268 10.29 16.08 -14.21
CA SER A 268 10.53 17.28 -13.41
C SER A 268 9.85 17.21 -12.04
N SER A 269 8.75 16.46 -11.95
CA SER A 269 7.94 16.32 -10.74
C SER A 269 8.40 15.14 -9.85
N LEU A 270 9.35 14.34 -10.33
CA LEU A 270 9.94 13.24 -9.55
C LEU A 270 10.98 13.74 -8.53
N PRO A 271 11.12 13.08 -7.37
CA PRO A 271 12.14 13.45 -6.39
C PRO A 271 13.53 13.07 -6.88
N ARG A 272 14.51 13.95 -6.63
CA ARG A 272 15.91 13.71 -7.02
C ARG A 272 16.56 12.53 -6.29
N SER A 273 16.02 12.16 -5.14
CA SER A 273 16.46 11.00 -4.32
C SER A 273 16.00 9.65 -4.86
N LEU A 274 15.16 9.63 -5.90
CA LEU A 274 14.53 8.41 -6.39
C LEU A 274 15.56 7.38 -6.89
N GLU A 275 15.50 6.16 -6.35
CA GLU A 275 16.35 5.04 -6.74
C GLU A 275 15.60 4.01 -7.60
N ARG A 276 14.30 3.84 -7.34
CA ARG A 276 13.44 2.87 -8.03
C ARG A 276 12.09 3.50 -8.38
N LEU A 277 11.67 3.28 -9.63
CA LEU A 277 10.36 3.66 -10.15
C LEU A 277 9.65 2.43 -10.72
N ASP A 278 8.49 2.08 -10.18
CA ASP A 278 7.61 1.05 -10.72
C ASP A 278 6.34 1.73 -11.28
N VAL A 279 6.04 1.55 -12.57
CA VAL A 279 4.91 2.19 -13.25
C VAL A 279 3.92 1.13 -13.73
N PHE A 280 2.63 1.36 -13.50
CA PHE A 280 1.55 0.55 -14.06
C PHE A 280 0.71 1.39 -15.03
N TYR A 281 0.55 0.93 -16.26
CA TYR A 281 -0.30 1.56 -17.28
C TYR A 281 -1.69 0.98 -17.13
N ASP A 282 -2.57 1.71 -16.48
CA ASP A 282 -3.91 1.24 -16.15
C ASP A 282 -4.99 1.68 -17.17
N ASP A 283 -4.64 2.61 -18.06
CA ASP A 283 -5.51 3.14 -19.11
C ASP A 283 -4.85 3.04 -20.49
N TRP A 284 -5.14 1.93 -21.17
CA TRP A 284 -4.61 1.59 -22.50
C TRP A 284 -5.41 2.20 -23.66
N ASP A 285 -6.57 2.79 -23.35
CA ASP A 285 -7.39 3.51 -24.34
C ASP A 285 -6.87 4.94 -24.55
N LEU A 286 -6.26 5.54 -23.51
CA LEU A 286 -5.75 6.92 -23.55
C LEU A 286 -4.27 7.04 -23.87
N THR A 287 -3.42 6.13 -23.39
CA THR A 287 -1.96 6.23 -23.59
C THR A 287 -1.34 4.89 -23.93
N ARG A 288 -0.85 4.76 -25.16
CA ARG A 288 -0.14 3.56 -25.60
C ARG A 288 1.29 3.55 -25.10
N PHE A 289 1.75 2.38 -24.63
CA PHE A 289 3.11 2.21 -24.14
C PHE A 289 4.19 2.36 -25.23
N ASP A 290 3.90 2.04 -26.50
CA ASP A 290 4.88 2.04 -27.58
C ASP A 290 5.24 3.43 -28.13
N GLU A 291 4.41 4.43 -27.85
CA GLU A 291 4.62 5.84 -28.20
C GLU A 291 5.24 6.64 -27.05
N ASP A 292 5.71 5.98 -25.98
CA ASP A 292 5.86 6.64 -24.69
C ASP A 292 7.00 7.67 -24.60
N ASP A 293 6.59 8.93 -24.68
CA ASP A 293 7.40 10.12 -24.51
C ASP A 293 7.91 10.28 -23.07
N PHE A 294 7.21 9.73 -22.06
CA PHE A 294 7.67 9.80 -20.67
C PHE A 294 9.06 9.16 -20.50
N LEU A 295 9.28 7.96 -21.04
CA LEU A 295 10.58 7.28 -20.92
C LEU A 295 11.69 8.07 -21.62
N ARG A 296 11.38 8.77 -22.72
CA ARG A 296 12.34 9.62 -23.42
C ARG A 296 12.74 10.81 -22.57
N GLY A 297 11.76 11.51 -21.98
CA GLY A 297 11.99 12.61 -21.06
C GLY A 297 12.81 12.18 -19.84
N LEU A 298 12.45 11.05 -19.24
CA LEU A 298 13.14 10.43 -18.10
C LEU A 298 14.62 10.17 -18.41
N LEU A 299 14.90 9.53 -19.55
CA LEU A 299 16.26 9.18 -19.95
C LEU A 299 17.11 10.41 -20.32
N ALA A 300 16.52 11.39 -20.99
CA ALA A 300 17.20 12.63 -21.34
C ALA A 300 17.70 13.39 -20.10
N HIS A 301 16.92 13.37 -19.01
CA HIS A 301 17.23 14.11 -17.79
C HIS A 301 17.80 13.25 -16.66
N LYS A 302 17.97 11.93 -16.87
CA LYS A 302 18.49 11.01 -15.84
C LYS A 302 19.79 11.52 -15.21
N LYS A 303 20.74 11.94 -16.03
CA LYS A 303 22.09 12.29 -15.56
C LYS A 303 22.11 13.56 -14.71
N GLU A 304 21.27 14.54 -15.06
CA GLU A 304 21.29 15.88 -14.46
C GLU A 304 20.32 15.98 -13.29
N TYR A 305 19.20 15.27 -13.34
CA TYR A 305 18.11 15.39 -12.37
C TYR A 305 17.91 14.14 -11.51
N LEU A 306 17.91 12.95 -12.12
CA LEU A 306 17.61 11.66 -11.46
C LEU A 306 18.86 10.78 -11.34
N ALA A 307 19.94 11.35 -10.83
CA ALA A 307 21.25 10.69 -10.79
C ALA A 307 21.25 9.38 -9.98
N HIS A 308 20.32 9.24 -9.03
CA HIS A 308 20.19 8.06 -8.17
C HIS A 308 19.30 6.96 -8.75
N LEU A 309 18.56 7.23 -9.84
CA LEU A 309 17.63 6.27 -10.43
C LEU A 309 18.40 5.10 -11.06
N ARG A 310 18.12 3.89 -10.57
CA ARG A 310 18.81 2.64 -10.96
C ARG A 310 17.87 1.64 -11.60
N THR A 311 16.60 1.62 -11.19
CA THR A 311 15.65 0.62 -11.62
C THR A 311 14.36 1.29 -12.07
N VAL A 312 13.90 0.93 -13.26
CA VAL A 312 12.57 1.26 -13.77
C VAL A 312 11.87 -0.04 -14.11
N SER A 313 10.71 -0.30 -13.50
CA SER A 313 9.87 -1.45 -13.84
C SER A 313 8.55 -0.94 -14.40
N ILE A 314 8.09 -1.55 -15.50
CA ILE A 314 6.86 -1.16 -16.17
C ILE A 314 5.97 -2.37 -16.36
N HIS A 315 4.71 -2.22 -15.99
CA HIS A 315 3.68 -3.22 -16.22
C HIS A 315 2.57 -2.56 -17.03
N SER A 316 2.18 -3.19 -18.14
CA SER A 316 1.04 -2.75 -18.95
C SER A 316 0.18 -3.95 -19.32
N PRO A 317 -1.17 -3.86 -19.19
CA PRO A 317 -2.09 -4.88 -19.66
C PRO A 317 -2.13 -4.97 -21.19
N GLU A 318 -1.55 -3.99 -21.89
CA GLU A 318 -1.53 -3.90 -23.35
C GLU A 318 -0.85 -5.09 -24.00
N GLN A 319 -1.35 -5.43 -25.19
CA GLN A 319 -0.64 -6.23 -26.16
C GLN A 319 -0.21 -5.30 -27.30
N THR A 320 1.10 -5.19 -27.54
CA THR A 320 1.61 -4.39 -28.66
C THR A 320 1.33 -5.10 -29.98
N TRP A 321 0.70 -4.42 -30.93
CA TRP A 321 0.49 -4.93 -32.29
C TRP A 321 1.76 -4.75 -33.11
N ASP A 322 2.28 -5.82 -33.68
CA ASP A 322 3.39 -5.77 -34.62
C ASP A 322 2.85 -5.63 -36.04
N SER A 323 3.03 -4.44 -36.63
CA SER A 323 2.56 -4.14 -37.99
C SER A 323 3.29 -4.91 -39.08
N ASP A 324 4.51 -5.40 -38.81
CA ASP A 324 5.32 -6.09 -39.82
C ASP A 324 4.89 -7.55 -40.00
N ILE A 325 4.34 -8.16 -38.94
CA ILE A 325 3.84 -9.54 -38.96
C ILE A 325 2.31 -9.63 -38.85
N GLU A 326 1.62 -8.50 -38.70
CA GLU A 326 0.17 -8.42 -38.50
C GLU A 326 -0.34 -9.31 -37.34
N GLU A 327 0.40 -9.34 -36.23
CA GLU A 327 0.06 -10.13 -35.04
C GLU A 327 0.30 -9.34 -33.75
N PHE A 328 -0.43 -9.69 -32.68
CA PHE A 328 -0.14 -9.20 -31.33
C PHE A 328 1.13 -9.87 -30.80
N MET A 329 2.03 -9.08 -30.24
CA MET A 329 3.23 -9.61 -29.61
C MET A 329 2.87 -10.50 -28.41
N PRO A 330 3.67 -11.55 -28.15
CA PRO A 330 3.43 -12.45 -27.03
C PRO A 330 3.45 -11.70 -25.70
N THR A 331 2.52 -12.09 -24.84
CA THR A 331 2.42 -11.59 -23.47
C THR A 331 3.63 -12.08 -22.65
N GLY A 332 4.09 -11.25 -21.72
CA GLY A 332 5.19 -11.56 -20.84
C GLY A 332 6.29 -10.50 -20.85
N GLN A 333 7.52 -10.94 -20.57
CA GLN A 333 8.67 -10.06 -20.51
C GLN A 333 8.96 -9.48 -21.90
N TRP A 334 8.98 -8.15 -21.98
CA TRP A 334 9.22 -7.42 -23.22
C TRP A 334 10.62 -6.81 -23.22
N THR A 335 11.28 -6.90 -24.37
CA THR A 335 12.62 -6.34 -24.56
C THR A 335 12.55 -5.06 -25.38
N PRO A 336 13.07 -3.92 -24.87
CA PRO A 336 13.09 -2.67 -25.63
C PRO A 336 13.77 -2.80 -26.99
N PRO A 337 13.25 -2.10 -28.03
CA PRO A 337 13.94 -1.93 -29.31
C PRO A 337 15.37 -1.40 -29.10
N SER A 338 16.28 -1.77 -30.00
CA SER A 338 17.72 -1.46 -29.88
C SER A 338 18.04 0.00 -29.53
N PRO A 339 17.38 1.03 -30.12
CA PRO A 339 17.65 2.43 -29.75
C PRO A 339 17.32 2.73 -28.28
N LEU A 340 16.18 2.23 -27.79
CA LEU A 340 15.71 2.45 -26.42
C LEU A 340 16.54 1.63 -25.42
N ALA A 341 16.83 0.36 -25.74
CA ALA A 341 17.70 -0.48 -24.92
C ALA A 341 19.09 0.15 -24.70
N ARG A 342 19.70 0.70 -25.78
CA ARG A 342 20.98 1.42 -25.68
C ARG A 342 20.87 2.69 -24.86
N ALA A 343 19.74 3.40 -24.92
CA ALA A 343 19.54 4.60 -24.12
C ALA A 343 19.49 4.26 -22.61
N PHE A 344 18.80 3.18 -22.23
CA PHE A 344 18.79 2.67 -20.85
C PHE A 344 20.18 2.22 -20.39
N GLU A 345 20.91 1.48 -21.22
CA GLU A 345 22.28 1.05 -20.94
C GLU A 345 23.23 2.23 -20.75
N THR A 346 23.16 3.23 -21.65
CA THR A 346 23.97 4.45 -21.59
C THR A 346 23.64 5.29 -20.35
N ALA A 347 22.35 5.34 -19.97
CA ALA A 347 21.91 5.99 -18.75
C ALA A 347 22.28 5.19 -17.49
N GLY A 348 22.67 3.91 -17.59
CA GLY A 348 22.91 3.05 -16.43
C GLY A 348 21.65 2.80 -15.61
N VAL A 349 20.53 2.54 -16.29
CA VAL A 349 19.24 2.20 -15.67
C VAL A 349 18.87 0.78 -16.07
N ASN A 350 18.60 -0.06 -15.08
CA ASN A 350 18.03 -1.38 -15.28
C ASN A 350 16.54 -1.23 -15.56
N ILE A 351 16.09 -1.76 -16.70
CA ILE A 351 14.68 -1.74 -17.07
C ILE A 351 14.10 -3.16 -17.11
N ASP A 352 12.92 -3.32 -16.54
CA ASP A 352 12.11 -4.54 -16.62
C ASP A 352 10.71 -4.17 -17.09
N ILE A 353 10.27 -4.71 -18.23
CA ILE A 353 8.97 -4.39 -18.82
C ILE A 353 8.19 -5.67 -19.00
N TRP A 354 6.95 -5.66 -18.57
CA TRP A 354 6.03 -6.78 -18.69
C TRP A 354 4.74 -6.33 -19.35
N LEU A 355 4.41 -6.97 -20.48
CA LEU A 355 3.23 -6.67 -21.29
C LEU A 355 2.22 -7.81 -21.23
N GLY A 356 0.95 -7.48 -21.38
CA GLY A 356 -0.16 -8.40 -21.49
C GLY A 356 -1.06 -8.43 -20.26
N PRO A 357 -2.23 -9.08 -20.37
CA PRO A 357 -3.25 -9.05 -19.33
C PRO A 357 -2.66 -9.58 -18.03
N ALA A 358 -2.76 -8.77 -16.98
CA ALA A 358 -2.47 -9.23 -15.65
C ALA A 358 -3.56 -10.24 -15.27
N GLU A 359 -3.20 -11.52 -15.12
CA GLU A 359 -4.12 -12.46 -14.50
C GLU A 359 -4.46 -11.94 -13.10
N PRO A 360 -5.73 -11.86 -12.72
CA PRO A 360 -6.10 -11.55 -11.35
C PRO A 360 -5.41 -12.55 -10.44
N PRO A 361 -4.89 -12.12 -9.27
CA PRO A 361 -4.13 -13.01 -8.42
C PRO A 361 -4.99 -14.22 -8.05
N LYS A 362 -4.40 -15.42 -8.03
CA LYS A 362 -5.07 -16.59 -7.46
C LYS A 362 -5.02 -16.45 -5.94
N PHE A 363 -6.06 -15.84 -5.37
CA PHE A 363 -6.12 -15.46 -3.96
C PHE A 363 -5.99 -16.64 -2.98
N GLU A 364 -6.31 -17.86 -3.42
CA GLU A 364 -6.12 -19.09 -2.67
C GLU A 364 -4.63 -19.40 -2.40
N GLU A 365 -3.72 -18.83 -3.20
CA GLU A 365 -2.27 -18.99 -3.09
C GLU A 365 -1.61 -17.83 -2.30
N LEU A 366 -2.37 -16.79 -1.93
CA LEU A 366 -1.84 -15.63 -1.24
C LEU A 366 -1.76 -15.88 0.26
N GLY A 367 -0.55 -16.19 0.71
CA GLY A 367 -0.20 -15.99 2.11
C GLY A 367 -0.32 -14.50 2.45
N ILE A 368 -1.21 -14.18 3.38
CA ILE A 368 -1.37 -12.86 4.03
C ILE A 368 -0.06 -12.20 4.57
N PRO A 369 1.03 -12.89 4.98
CA PRO A 369 2.07 -12.23 5.76
C PRO A 369 2.85 -11.10 5.09
N GLN A 370 2.84 -10.94 3.76
CA GLN A 370 3.52 -9.78 3.16
C GLN A 370 2.82 -8.46 3.54
N LEU A 371 1.48 -8.49 3.68
CA LEU A 371 0.66 -7.32 3.99
C LEU A 371 0.49 -7.07 5.50
N LEU A 372 1.01 -7.97 6.34
CA LEU A 372 0.91 -7.91 7.80
C LEU A 372 2.28 -7.88 8.51
N LYS A 373 3.38 -8.10 7.79
CA LYS A 373 4.71 -8.08 8.38
C LYS A 373 5.17 -6.62 8.45
N PRO A 374 5.38 -6.05 9.64
CA PRO A 374 6.05 -4.76 9.73
C PRO A 374 7.44 -4.86 9.09
N PRO A 375 7.98 -3.75 8.56
CA PRO A 375 9.29 -3.75 7.92
C PRO A 375 10.32 -4.33 8.88
N ARG A 376 11.15 -5.24 8.36
CA ARG A 376 12.29 -5.75 9.12
C ARG A 376 13.21 -4.56 9.39
N LYS A 377 13.20 -4.02 10.61
CA LYS A 377 14.31 -3.18 11.08
C LYS A 377 15.59 -3.96 10.77
N ARG A 378 16.44 -3.45 9.88
CA ARG A 378 17.80 -3.96 9.71
C ARG A 378 18.42 -3.89 11.10
N ARG A 379 18.57 -5.03 11.78
CA ARG A 379 19.39 -5.10 12.97
C ARG A 379 20.79 -4.73 12.51
N PHE A 380 21.23 -3.52 12.82
CA PHE A 380 22.65 -3.30 13.02
C PHE A 380 23.03 -4.28 14.12
N LEU A 381 23.82 -5.29 13.74
CA LEU A 381 24.53 -6.09 14.71
C LEU A 381 25.56 -5.15 15.33
N ASP A 382 25.18 -4.51 16.43
CA ASP A 382 26.16 -3.96 17.35
C ASP A 382 26.92 -5.18 17.91
N ILE A 383 28.11 -5.38 17.36
CA ILE A 383 29.14 -6.22 17.93
C ILE A 383 29.86 -5.31 18.92
N ASP A 384 29.61 -5.53 20.21
CA ASP A 384 30.58 -5.30 21.28
C ASP A 384 30.80 -6.62 22.03
#